data_AF-A0A7C2Q3I2-F1
#
_entry.id   AF-A0A7C2Q3I2-F1
#
_cell.length_a   1.000
_cell.length_b   1.000
_cell.length_c   1.000
_cell.angle_alpha   90.00
_cell.angle_beta   90.00
_cell.angle_gamma   90.00
#
_symmetry.space_group_name_H-M   'P 1'
#
loop_
_entity.id
_entity.type
_entity.pdbx_description
1 polymer ?
#
loop_
_entity_poly.entity_id
_entity_poly.type
_entity_poly.pdbx_seq_one_letter_code
_entity_poly.pdbx_strand_id
1 'polypeptide(L)'
;SFVHKGVHFIVLMSVNEKDFWTDRKMTPMERMLTVAQLDNPIQSRFEVGEEGREWLRRDLAKVSKDTPIIIFSHSPLYKYYRPWNFWTEDAEAIHEMLFPFKSVTVIHGHTHQLLTHRIQNIHFHGMLSTAWPWPYAPEGLPRLTVPMERPDPFDEADGTGWGTVDVHRDGYVDKHYNLWSRNPITVAKAYLESWGKEAIPPAPEFPPY
;
A
#
# COMPACT_ATOMS: atom_id res chain seq x y z
N SER A 1 18.17 -0.56 -2.16
CA SER A 1 17.94 0.29 -0.98
C SER A 1 18.97 1.41 -0.98
N PHE A 2 18.73 2.49 -0.24
CA PHE A 2 19.68 3.58 -0.06
C PHE A 2 19.39 4.32 1.25
N VAL A 3 20.37 5.07 1.77
CA VAL A 3 20.20 5.89 2.96
C VAL A 3 20.16 7.36 2.57
N HIS A 4 19.18 8.10 3.11
CA HIS A 4 19.11 9.55 2.93
C HIS A 4 18.70 10.20 4.26
N LYS A 5 19.49 11.18 4.72
CA LYS A 5 19.25 11.95 5.96
C LYS A 5 18.91 11.08 7.19
N GLY A 6 19.56 9.92 7.32
CA GLY A 6 19.37 9.01 8.46
C GLY A 6 18.18 8.07 8.36
N VAL A 7 17.46 8.07 7.23
CA VAL A 7 16.37 7.12 6.93
C VAL A 7 16.84 6.12 5.89
N HIS A 8 16.51 4.85 6.08
CA HIS A 8 16.81 3.78 5.13
C HIS A 8 15.61 3.54 4.21
N PHE A 9 15.80 3.76 2.92
CA PHE A 9 14.78 3.63 1.89
C PHE A 9 14.95 2.31 1.13
N ILE A 10 13.85 1.61 0.94
CA ILE A 10 13.76 0.34 0.23
C ILE A 10 12.70 0.48 -0.87
N VAL A 11 13.02 0.01 -2.07
CA VAL A 11 12.04 -0.20 -3.14
C VAL A 11 11.95 -1.69 -3.33
N LEU A 12 10.76 -2.27 -3.10
CA LEU A 12 10.56 -3.71 -3.02
C LEU A 12 9.68 -4.20 -4.17
N MET A 13 10.22 -5.10 -4.99
CA MET A 13 9.43 -5.83 -5.98
C MET A 13 8.43 -6.71 -5.25
N SER A 14 7.15 -6.41 -5.43
CA SER A 14 6.02 -6.95 -4.65
C SER A 14 4.89 -7.44 -5.53
N VAL A 15 5.18 -7.65 -6.82
CA VAL A 15 4.25 -8.15 -7.84
C VAL A 15 4.84 -9.39 -8.52
N ASN A 16 5.75 -10.10 -7.84
CA ASN A 16 6.13 -11.43 -8.30
C ASN A 16 4.93 -12.35 -8.16
N GLU A 17 4.85 -13.36 -9.01
CA GLU A 17 3.74 -14.28 -9.07
C GLU A 17 4.29 -15.68 -9.27
N LYS A 18 3.77 -16.65 -8.52
CA LYS A 18 4.01 -18.06 -8.84
C LYS A 18 3.46 -18.37 -10.23
N ASP A 19 4.18 -19.20 -10.97
CA ASP A 19 3.74 -19.64 -12.29
C ASP A 19 2.35 -20.26 -12.20
N PHE A 20 1.37 -19.57 -12.80
CA PHE A 20 0.00 -20.03 -12.91
C PHE A 20 -0.38 -20.35 -14.35
N TRP A 21 0.51 -20.18 -15.32
CA TRP A 21 0.14 -20.25 -16.74
C TRP A 21 0.71 -21.46 -17.46
N THR A 22 1.85 -22.01 -17.03
CA THR A 22 2.55 -23.09 -17.75
C THR A 22 1.73 -24.37 -17.79
N ASP A 23 1.29 -24.88 -16.64
CA ASP A 23 0.47 -26.10 -16.58
C ASP A 23 -0.87 -25.93 -17.30
N ARG A 24 -1.39 -24.70 -17.32
CA ARG A 24 -2.62 -24.33 -18.04
C ARG A 24 -2.41 -24.12 -19.54
N LYS A 25 -1.16 -24.17 -20.02
CA LYS A 25 -0.76 -23.94 -21.42
C LYS A 25 -1.28 -22.62 -21.99
N MET A 26 -1.36 -21.58 -21.16
CA MET A 26 -1.90 -20.29 -21.59
C MET A 26 -0.98 -19.63 -22.63
N THR A 27 -1.59 -19.14 -23.69
CA THR A 27 -0.99 -18.27 -24.70
C THR A 27 -0.58 -16.92 -24.07
N PRO A 28 0.34 -16.16 -24.71
CA PRO A 28 0.68 -14.82 -24.24
C PRO A 28 -0.54 -13.88 -24.11
N MET A 29 -1.52 -13.99 -25.01
CA MET A 29 -2.75 -13.19 -24.97
C MET A 29 -3.61 -13.55 -23.75
N GLU A 30 -3.81 -14.85 -23.47
CA GLU A 30 -4.56 -15.29 -22.29
C GLU A 30 -3.89 -14.82 -21.00
N ARG A 31 -2.55 -14.89 -20.92
CA ARG A 31 -1.81 -14.39 -19.75
C ARG A 31 -2.06 -12.90 -19.55
N MET A 32 -1.94 -12.10 -20.61
CA MET A 32 -2.19 -10.66 -20.57
C MET A 32 -3.62 -10.36 -20.10
N LEU A 33 -4.62 -11.03 -20.67
CA LEU A 33 -6.02 -10.83 -20.29
C LEU A 33 -6.31 -11.24 -18.84
N THR A 34 -5.66 -12.28 -18.33
CA THR A 34 -5.79 -12.69 -16.93
C THR A 34 -5.21 -11.65 -15.97
N VAL A 35 -4.02 -11.10 -16.25
CA VAL A 35 -3.39 -10.12 -15.36
C VAL A 35 -3.92 -8.68 -15.54
N ALA A 36 -4.57 -8.39 -16.68
CA ALA A 36 -5.17 -7.08 -16.92
C ALA A 36 -6.39 -6.81 -16.03
N GLN A 37 -7.04 -7.86 -15.55
CA GLN A 37 -8.17 -7.79 -14.63
C GLN A 37 -7.68 -7.86 -13.19
N LEU A 38 -7.80 -6.75 -12.44
CA LEU A 38 -7.37 -6.65 -11.05
C LEU A 38 -8.07 -7.67 -10.12
N ASP A 39 -9.26 -8.14 -10.49
CA ASP A 39 -10.12 -9.06 -9.74
C ASP A 39 -10.15 -10.49 -10.31
N ASN A 40 -9.19 -10.85 -11.17
CA ASN A 40 -9.20 -12.17 -11.79
C ASN A 40 -8.85 -13.28 -10.77
N PRO A 41 -9.71 -14.30 -10.58
CA PRO A 41 -9.46 -15.37 -9.61
C PRO A 41 -8.41 -16.38 -10.06
N ILE A 42 -8.06 -16.42 -11.36
CA ILE A 42 -7.06 -17.33 -11.95
C ILE A 42 -5.65 -16.80 -11.72
N GLN A 43 -5.49 -15.48 -11.71
CA GLN A 43 -4.21 -14.83 -11.49
C GLN A 43 -3.59 -15.30 -10.17
N SER A 44 -2.28 -15.53 -10.19
CA SER A 44 -1.54 -15.83 -8.98
C SER A 44 -1.54 -14.63 -8.05
N ARG A 45 -1.21 -14.89 -6.80
CA ARG A 45 -1.21 -13.86 -5.77
C ARG A 45 0.13 -13.17 -5.78
N PHE A 46 0.10 -11.86 -5.62
CA PHE A 46 1.34 -11.10 -5.54
C PHE A 46 2.15 -11.53 -4.33
N GLU A 47 3.44 -11.71 -4.55
CA GLU A 47 4.42 -12.01 -3.52
C GLU A 47 5.68 -11.15 -3.74
N VAL A 48 6.45 -11.00 -2.67
CA VAL A 48 7.85 -10.58 -2.81
C VAL A 48 8.70 -11.77 -3.26
N GLY A 49 8.32 -12.98 -2.85
CA GLY A 49 8.96 -14.23 -3.24
C GLY A 49 10.22 -14.50 -2.43
N GLU A 50 10.72 -15.74 -2.50
CA GLU A 50 11.86 -16.18 -1.69
C GLU A 50 13.13 -15.35 -1.93
N GLU A 51 13.50 -15.12 -3.20
CA GLU A 51 14.68 -14.33 -3.54
C GLU A 51 14.56 -12.89 -3.04
N GLY A 52 13.38 -12.28 -3.19
CA GLY A 52 13.10 -10.93 -2.71
C GLY A 52 13.19 -10.84 -1.17
N ARG A 53 12.66 -11.84 -0.47
CA ARG A 53 12.76 -11.96 0.99
C ARG A 53 14.20 -12.19 1.47
N GLU A 54 15.00 -12.97 0.75
CA GLU A 54 16.43 -13.16 1.04
C GLU A 54 17.26 -11.91 0.77
N TRP A 55 16.95 -11.18 -0.30
CA TRP A 55 17.54 -9.88 -0.52
C TRP A 55 17.19 -8.90 0.62
N LEU A 56 15.92 -8.82 1.00
CA LEU A 56 15.45 -7.94 2.06
C LEU A 56 16.14 -8.25 3.39
N ARG A 57 16.23 -9.53 3.77
CA ARG A 57 16.93 -9.96 4.99
C ARG A 57 18.39 -9.50 5.02
N ARG A 58 19.12 -9.69 3.92
CA ARG A 58 20.54 -9.29 3.80
C ARG A 58 20.73 -7.78 3.81
N ASP A 59 19.77 -7.03 3.28
CA ASP A 59 19.76 -5.58 3.33
C ASP A 59 19.54 -5.08 4.77
N LEU A 60 18.48 -5.56 5.42
CA LEU A 60 18.10 -5.19 6.79
C LEU A 60 19.12 -5.61 7.84
N ALA A 61 19.94 -6.65 7.58
CA ALA A 61 21.02 -7.07 8.48
C ALA A 61 22.12 -6.00 8.65
N LYS A 62 22.23 -5.05 7.71
CA LYS A 62 23.22 -3.98 7.72
C LYS A 62 22.70 -2.70 8.39
N VAL A 63 21.42 -2.67 8.74
CA VAL A 63 20.71 -1.46 9.21
C VAL A 63 20.48 -1.57 10.71
N SER A 64 20.83 -0.51 11.45
CA SER A 64 20.54 -0.42 12.89
C SER A 64 19.04 -0.48 13.12
N LYS A 65 18.62 -1.12 14.22
CA LYS A 65 17.20 -1.20 14.59
C LYS A 65 16.59 0.14 14.97
N ASP A 66 17.43 1.12 15.33
CA ASP A 66 17.01 2.50 15.59
C ASP A 66 16.83 3.34 14.32
N THR A 67 17.35 2.88 13.17
CA THR A 67 17.21 3.57 11.90
C THR A 67 15.77 3.43 11.39
N PRO A 68 15.05 4.54 11.13
CA PRO A 68 13.73 4.46 10.54
C PRO A 68 13.78 3.94 9.09
N ILE A 69 12.79 3.15 8.71
CA ILE A 69 12.70 2.54 7.38
C ILE A 69 11.50 3.09 6.61
N ILE A 70 11.72 3.40 5.33
CA ILE A 70 10.64 3.65 4.37
C ILE A 70 10.71 2.63 3.24
N ILE A 71 9.60 1.94 2.99
CA ILE A 71 9.47 0.94 1.93
C ILE A 71 8.46 1.45 0.90
N PHE A 72 8.85 1.43 -0.36
CA PHE A 72 7.96 1.57 -1.50
C PHE A 72 7.64 0.19 -2.06
N SER A 73 6.35 -0.12 -2.19
CA SER A 73 5.85 -1.34 -2.82
C SER A 73 4.74 -0.99 -3.82
N HIS A 74 4.46 -1.88 -4.77
CA HIS A 74 3.31 -1.70 -5.63
C HIS A 74 2.05 -2.24 -4.94
N SER A 75 2.06 -3.53 -4.58
CA SER A 75 0.99 -4.15 -3.82
C SER A 75 1.07 -3.77 -2.33
N PRO A 76 -0.07 -3.78 -1.61
CA PRO A 76 -0.06 -3.61 -0.16
C PRO A 76 0.68 -4.78 0.49
N LEU A 77 1.70 -4.49 1.31
CA LEU A 77 2.39 -5.51 2.10
C LEU A 77 1.56 -5.94 3.32
N TYR A 78 0.28 -6.25 3.16
CA TYR A 78 -0.66 -6.76 4.17
C TYR A 78 -1.87 -7.37 3.46
N LYS A 79 -2.75 -8.04 4.19
CA LYS A 79 -3.94 -8.69 3.63
C LYS A 79 -5.14 -7.77 3.74
N TYR A 80 -5.45 -7.03 2.66
CA TYR A 80 -6.64 -6.18 2.61
C TYR A 80 -7.84 -6.93 2.02
N TYR A 81 -7.82 -7.23 0.73
CA TYR A 81 -8.96 -7.88 0.07
C TYR A 81 -8.50 -8.86 -1.01
N ARG A 82 -8.60 -10.15 -0.69
CA ARG A 82 -8.11 -11.26 -1.53
C ARG A 82 -8.75 -11.31 -2.91
N PRO A 83 -10.08 -11.16 -3.10
CA PRO A 83 -10.69 -11.28 -4.42
C PRO A 83 -10.11 -10.31 -5.46
N TRP A 84 -9.67 -9.12 -5.05
CA TRP A 84 -9.09 -8.09 -5.92
C TRP A 84 -7.56 -8.07 -5.93
N ASN A 85 -6.93 -9.14 -5.41
CA ASN A 85 -5.48 -9.22 -5.25
C ASN A 85 -4.86 -8.04 -4.47
N PHE A 86 -5.65 -7.37 -3.63
CA PHE A 86 -5.21 -6.28 -2.76
C PHE A 86 -4.50 -6.84 -1.54
N TRP A 87 -3.47 -7.63 -1.78
CA TRP A 87 -2.70 -8.27 -0.74
C TRP A 87 -1.33 -8.74 -1.25
N THR A 88 -0.44 -9.09 -0.33
CA THR A 88 0.79 -9.82 -0.62
C THR A 88 0.78 -11.13 0.16
N GLU A 89 0.98 -12.26 -0.53
CA GLU A 89 0.82 -13.61 0.04
C GLU A 89 1.81 -13.84 1.19
N ASP A 90 3.06 -13.38 1.05
CA ASP A 90 4.14 -13.53 2.02
C ASP A 90 4.34 -12.29 2.91
N ALA A 91 3.30 -11.46 3.08
CA ALA A 91 3.33 -10.24 3.89
C ALA A 91 3.79 -10.47 5.34
N GLU A 92 3.30 -11.51 6.01
CA GLU A 92 3.65 -11.77 7.41
C GLU A 92 5.14 -12.08 7.59
N ALA A 93 5.74 -12.82 6.66
CA ALA A 93 7.17 -13.11 6.69
C ALA A 93 8.00 -11.82 6.53
N ILE A 94 7.50 -10.84 5.77
CA ILE A 94 8.12 -9.52 5.64
C ILE A 94 7.94 -8.73 6.95
N HIS A 95 6.76 -8.78 7.56
CA HIS A 95 6.51 -8.11 8.84
C HIS A 95 7.44 -8.59 9.95
N GLU A 96 7.67 -9.89 10.06
CA GLU A 96 8.61 -10.47 11.03
C GLU A 96 10.03 -9.89 10.90
N MET A 97 10.49 -9.61 9.69
CA MET A 97 11.80 -8.98 9.44
C MET A 97 11.82 -7.49 9.86
N LEU A 98 10.66 -6.84 9.87
CA LEU A 98 10.47 -5.42 10.08
C LEU A 98 10.09 -5.06 11.52
N PHE A 99 9.46 -5.98 12.27
CA PHE A 99 9.08 -5.78 13.68
C PHE A 99 10.23 -5.34 14.60
N PRO A 100 11.50 -5.79 14.42
CA PRO A 100 12.59 -5.34 15.28
C PRO A 100 12.98 -3.87 15.12
N PHE A 101 12.53 -3.18 14.07
CA PHE A 101 12.91 -1.79 13.81
C PHE A 101 12.01 -0.81 14.58
N LYS A 102 12.56 0.34 14.94
CA LYS A 102 11.84 1.37 15.72
C LYS A 102 10.59 1.89 15.01
N SER A 103 10.67 2.11 13.71
CA SER A 103 9.58 2.65 12.89
C SER A 103 9.76 2.22 11.44
N VAL A 104 8.68 1.75 10.82
CA VAL A 104 8.64 1.36 9.41
C VAL A 104 7.41 1.97 8.76
N THR A 105 7.61 2.68 7.65
CA THR A 105 6.52 3.22 6.83
C THR A 105 6.52 2.55 5.46
N VAL A 106 5.39 2.03 5.04
CA VAL A 106 5.15 1.40 3.74
C VAL A 106 4.23 2.31 2.92
N ILE A 107 4.72 2.78 1.78
CA ILE A 107 3.95 3.56 0.81
C ILE A 107 3.67 2.63 -0.37
N HIS A 108 2.39 2.36 -0.63
CA HIS A 108 1.99 1.41 -1.67
C HIS A 108 0.95 1.98 -2.62
N GLY A 109 0.83 1.36 -3.80
CA GLY A 109 -0.18 1.68 -4.81
C GLY A 109 -1.23 0.57 -4.90
N HIS A 110 -1.51 0.17 -6.15
CA HIS A 110 -2.36 -0.95 -6.60
C HIS A 110 -3.86 -0.84 -6.26
N THR A 111 -4.18 -0.35 -5.07
CA THR A 111 -5.54 -0.28 -4.51
C THR A 111 -6.35 0.93 -4.97
N HIS A 112 -5.69 1.98 -5.47
CA HIS A 112 -6.31 3.23 -5.97
C HIS A 112 -7.13 3.98 -4.91
N GLN A 113 -6.80 3.79 -3.63
CA GLN A 113 -7.58 4.27 -2.50
C GLN A 113 -6.71 5.00 -1.49
N LEU A 114 -7.31 5.94 -0.76
CA LEU A 114 -6.74 6.44 0.48
C LEU A 114 -6.86 5.32 1.51
N LEU A 115 -5.77 4.62 1.77
CA LEU A 115 -5.70 3.58 2.80
C LEU A 115 -4.71 4.00 3.88
N THR A 116 -5.12 3.80 5.13
CA THR A 116 -4.27 4.00 6.31
C THR A 116 -4.41 2.79 7.20
N HIS A 117 -3.29 2.11 7.43
CA HIS A 117 -3.24 0.92 8.27
C HIS A 117 -2.02 0.94 9.18
N ARG A 118 -2.07 0.14 10.23
CA ARG A 118 -0.96 -0.03 11.16
C ARG A 118 -0.96 -1.44 11.71
N ILE A 119 0.19 -2.10 11.62
CA ILE A 119 0.48 -3.38 12.25
C ILE A 119 1.73 -3.18 13.10
N GLN A 120 1.55 -3.14 14.42
CA GLN A 120 2.63 -2.86 15.38
C GLN A 120 3.39 -1.55 15.05
N ASN A 121 4.67 -1.66 14.69
CA ASN A 121 5.58 -0.57 14.30
C ASN A 121 5.55 -0.25 12.79
N ILE A 122 4.73 -0.95 12.01
CA ILE A 122 4.62 -0.79 10.55
C ILE A 122 3.37 0.02 10.22
N HIS A 123 3.56 1.11 9.50
CA HIS A 123 2.53 2.06 9.09
C HIS A 123 2.35 1.94 7.58
N PHE A 124 1.12 1.78 7.10
CA PHE A 124 0.85 1.59 5.68
C PHE A 124 0.00 2.73 5.13
N HIS A 125 0.39 3.19 3.95
CA HIS A 125 -0.26 4.27 3.24
C HIS A 125 -0.52 3.91 1.77
N GLY A 126 -1.78 3.75 1.39
CA GLY A 126 -2.20 3.49 0.00
C GLY A 126 -2.36 4.77 -0.80
N MET A 127 -1.71 4.88 -1.96
CA MET A 127 -1.76 6.03 -2.86
C MET A 127 -2.98 5.96 -3.80
N LEU A 128 -3.48 7.14 -4.16
CA LEU A 128 -4.46 7.31 -5.22
C LEU A 128 -3.90 6.85 -6.58
N SER A 129 -4.81 6.53 -7.49
CA SER A 129 -4.49 6.38 -8.91
C SER A 129 -4.63 7.71 -9.62
N THR A 130 -3.79 7.93 -10.63
CA THR A 130 -3.88 9.07 -11.53
C THR A 130 -4.84 8.82 -12.70
N ALA A 131 -5.32 7.59 -12.89
CA ALA A 131 -6.00 7.16 -14.11
C ALA A 131 -7.48 6.78 -13.91
N TRP A 132 -7.81 6.02 -12.86
CA TRP A 132 -9.21 5.67 -12.53
C TRP A 132 -9.34 5.30 -11.05
N PRO A 133 -10.47 5.60 -10.40
CA PRO A 133 -10.69 5.23 -9.01
C PRO A 133 -11.07 3.74 -8.90
N TRP A 134 -10.85 3.15 -7.73
CA TRP A 134 -11.37 1.82 -7.41
C TRP A 134 -12.26 1.90 -6.16
N PRO A 135 -13.42 1.21 -6.11
CA PRO A 135 -14.26 1.20 -4.92
C PRO A 135 -13.52 0.58 -3.73
N TYR A 136 -13.86 1.01 -2.52
CA TYR A 136 -13.39 0.31 -1.32
C TYR A 136 -13.92 -1.13 -1.28
N ALA A 137 -13.14 -2.05 -0.74
CA ALA A 137 -13.56 -3.44 -0.57
C ALA A 137 -14.77 -3.52 0.38
N PRO A 138 -15.72 -4.44 0.13
CA PRO A 138 -16.94 -4.58 0.94
C PRO A 138 -16.66 -5.04 2.37
N GLU A 139 -15.47 -5.59 2.65
CA GLU A 139 -15.05 -6.05 3.96
C GLU A 139 -13.52 -5.88 4.11
N GLY A 140 -13.04 -5.96 5.35
CA GLY A 140 -11.60 -5.92 5.63
C GLY A 140 -10.97 -4.53 5.54
N LEU A 141 -11.77 -3.45 5.42
CA LEU A 141 -11.25 -2.07 5.42
C LEU A 141 -10.33 -1.84 6.63
N PRO A 142 -9.08 -1.40 6.42
CA PRO A 142 -8.16 -1.19 7.53
C PRO A 142 -8.73 -0.16 8.50
N ARG A 143 -8.72 -0.51 9.80
CA ARG A 143 -9.37 0.26 10.88
C ARG A 143 -9.07 1.76 10.90
N LEU A 144 -7.87 2.17 10.50
CA LEU A 144 -7.43 3.57 10.51
C LEU A 144 -7.75 4.30 9.20
N THR A 145 -8.40 3.64 8.25
CA THR A 145 -8.80 4.28 7.00
C THR A 145 -10.04 5.13 7.24
N VAL A 146 -9.91 6.43 6.99
CA VAL A 146 -11.05 7.30 6.72
C VAL A 146 -11.27 7.28 5.21
N PRO A 147 -12.32 6.62 4.71
CA PRO A 147 -12.53 6.48 3.27
C PRO A 147 -12.91 7.82 2.64
N MET A 148 -12.52 8.03 1.40
CA MET A 148 -13.08 9.12 0.61
C MET A 148 -14.53 8.81 0.19
N GLU A 149 -15.28 9.84 -0.18
CA GLU A 149 -16.61 9.66 -0.76
C GLU A 149 -16.55 8.77 -2.00
N ARG A 150 -17.66 8.09 -2.27
CA ARG A 150 -17.88 7.41 -3.55
C ARG A 150 -17.55 8.38 -4.70
N PRO A 151 -16.75 7.96 -5.70
CA PRO A 151 -16.53 8.76 -6.91
C PRO A 151 -17.86 9.06 -7.63
N ASP A 152 -18.04 10.32 -8.04
CA ASP A 152 -19.15 10.77 -8.88
C ASP A 152 -19.01 10.13 -10.27
N PRO A 153 -19.95 9.26 -10.70
CA PRO A 153 -19.88 8.65 -12.02
C PRO A 153 -20.01 9.64 -13.18
N PHE A 154 -20.39 10.90 -12.93
CA PHE A 154 -20.46 11.96 -13.92
C PHE A 154 -19.17 12.82 -14.00
N ASP A 155 -18.17 12.55 -13.17
CA ASP A 155 -16.84 13.16 -13.24
C ASP A 155 -15.76 12.07 -13.34
N GLU A 156 -15.17 11.93 -14.54
CA GLU A 156 -14.15 10.92 -14.83
C GLU A 156 -12.87 11.07 -14.00
N ALA A 157 -12.60 12.27 -13.48
CA ALA A 157 -11.44 12.55 -12.65
C ALA A 157 -11.74 12.36 -11.15
N ASP A 158 -13.00 12.15 -10.77
CA ASP A 158 -13.35 12.07 -9.36
C ASP A 158 -12.81 10.80 -8.70
N GLY A 159 -12.37 10.94 -7.45
CA GLY A 159 -11.65 9.87 -6.72
C GLY A 159 -10.27 9.52 -7.27
N THR A 160 -9.73 10.30 -8.22
CA THR A 160 -8.34 10.16 -8.71
C THR A 160 -7.49 11.35 -8.30
N GLY A 161 -6.17 11.18 -8.38
CA GLY A 161 -5.23 12.18 -7.93
C GLY A 161 -3.81 11.66 -7.76
N TRP A 162 -3.03 12.43 -7.03
CA TRP A 162 -1.65 12.11 -6.66
C TRP A 162 -1.42 12.49 -5.20
N GLY A 163 -0.18 12.40 -4.73
CA GLY A 163 0.14 12.86 -3.39
C GLY A 163 1.63 13.01 -3.13
N THR A 164 1.93 13.65 -2.00
CA THR A 164 3.28 13.80 -1.44
C THR A 164 3.34 13.20 -0.05
N VAL A 165 4.57 12.96 0.40
CA VAL A 165 4.85 12.38 1.71
C VAL A 165 5.98 13.18 2.34
N ASP A 166 5.68 13.82 3.47
CA ASP A 166 6.64 14.55 4.26
C ASP A 166 7.22 13.62 5.33
N VAL A 167 8.51 13.32 5.21
CA VAL A 167 9.20 12.33 6.05
C VAL A 167 9.78 12.99 7.30
N HIS A 168 9.33 12.51 8.46
CA HIS A 168 9.86 12.91 9.76
C HIS A 168 11.13 12.16 10.12
N ARG A 169 11.94 12.74 11.03
CA ARG A 169 13.19 12.14 11.50
C ARG A 169 13.02 10.79 12.19
N ASP A 170 11.84 10.49 12.72
CA ASP A 170 11.50 9.21 13.35
C ASP A 170 10.80 8.23 12.40
N GLY A 171 10.80 8.52 11.09
CA GLY A 171 10.29 7.64 10.03
C GLY A 171 8.78 7.66 9.84
N TYR A 172 8.05 8.36 10.71
CA TYR A 172 6.66 8.69 10.45
C TYR A 172 6.55 9.64 9.28
N VAL A 173 5.35 9.72 8.71
CA VAL A 173 5.09 10.59 7.58
C VAL A 173 3.79 11.35 7.77
N ASP A 174 3.77 12.60 7.30
CA ASP A 174 2.52 13.26 6.91
C ASP A 174 2.28 12.94 5.45
N LYS A 175 1.06 12.48 5.13
CA LYS A 175 0.68 12.12 3.78
C LYS A 175 -0.35 13.09 3.25
N HIS A 176 -0.06 13.69 2.10
CA HIS A 176 -0.92 14.65 1.44
C HIS A 176 -1.46 14.04 0.14
N TYR A 177 -2.77 13.95 0.02
CA TYR A 177 -3.47 13.56 -1.19
C TYR A 177 -3.98 14.81 -1.89
N ASN A 178 -3.62 14.97 -3.16
CA ASN A 178 -4.11 16.01 -4.04
C ASN A 178 -5.04 15.34 -5.06
N LEU A 179 -6.34 15.46 -4.82
CA LEU A 179 -7.36 14.96 -5.73
C LEU A 179 -7.62 15.97 -6.84
N TRP A 180 -7.97 15.50 -8.03
CA TRP A 180 -8.21 16.40 -9.17
C TRP A 180 -9.48 17.24 -9.00
N SER A 181 -10.55 16.62 -8.51
CA SER A 181 -11.88 17.23 -8.39
C SER A 181 -12.33 17.42 -6.94
N ARG A 182 -11.46 17.21 -5.94
CA ARG A 182 -11.80 17.34 -4.51
C ARG A 182 -10.75 18.13 -3.75
N ASN A 183 -11.14 18.61 -2.56
CA ASN A 183 -10.21 19.21 -1.62
C ASN A 183 -9.10 18.21 -1.24
N PRO A 184 -7.86 18.69 -1.05
CA PRO A 184 -6.77 17.83 -0.64
C PRO A 184 -7.04 17.25 0.75
N ILE A 185 -6.63 16.00 0.97
CA ILE A 185 -6.77 15.30 2.24
C ILE A 185 -5.37 15.07 2.80
N THR A 186 -5.19 15.35 4.10
CA THR A 186 -3.94 15.04 4.79
C THR A 186 -4.19 13.99 5.86
N VAL A 187 -3.41 12.92 5.84
CA VAL A 187 -3.29 11.98 6.96
C VAL A 187 -2.01 12.33 7.70
N ALA A 188 -2.18 13.04 8.82
CA ALA A 188 -1.06 13.50 9.60
C ALA A 188 -0.44 12.37 10.43
N LYS A 189 0.85 12.48 10.73
CA LYS A 189 1.58 11.62 11.65
C LYS A 189 0.84 11.45 12.99
N ALA A 190 0.34 12.54 13.56
CA ALA A 190 -0.38 12.53 14.84
C ALA A 190 -1.59 11.59 14.84
N TYR A 191 -2.26 11.41 13.69
CA TYR A 191 -3.36 10.46 13.54
C TYR A 191 -2.90 9.01 13.69
N LEU A 192 -1.77 8.66 13.09
CA LEU A 192 -1.19 7.32 13.20
C LEU A 192 -0.61 7.04 14.59
N GLU A 193 0.07 8.02 15.19
CA GLU A 193 0.66 7.91 16.53
C GLU A 193 -0.42 7.70 17.60
N SER A 194 -1.50 8.47 17.52
CA SER A 194 -2.61 8.43 18.47
C SER A 194 -3.58 7.25 18.25
N TRP A 195 -3.32 6.38 17.27
CA TRP A 195 -4.24 5.31 16.85
C TRP A 195 -5.63 5.83 16.46
N GLY A 196 -5.65 6.93 15.71
CA GLY A 196 -6.86 7.53 15.14
C GLY A 196 -7.63 8.44 16.08
N LYS A 197 -7.01 8.93 17.16
CA LYS A 197 -7.68 9.76 18.18
C LYS A 197 -7.44 11.26 17.99
N GLU A 198 -6.36 11.64 17.33
CA GLU A 198 -5.95 13.02 17.09
C GLU A 198 -5.78 13.28 15.59
N ALA A 199 -5.88 14.54 15.15
CA ALA A 199 -5.71 14.93 13.74
C ALA A 199 -6.51 14.08 12.74
N ILE A 200 -7.76 13.74 13.11
CA ILE A 200 -8.65 12.88 12.32
C ILE A 200 -8.86 13.52 10.93
N PRO A 201 -8.56 12.80 9.83
CA PRO A 201 -8.84 13.29 8.48
C PRO A 201 -10.32 13.58 8.28
N PRO A 202 -10.69 14.49 7.36
CA PRO A 202 -12.09 14.76 7.04
C PRO A 202 -12.84 13.47 6.71
N ALA A 203 -13.98 13.26 7.36
CA ALA A 203 -14.90 12.19 7.03
C ALA A 203 -15.65 12.52 5.72
N PRO A 204 -16.03 11.52 4.94
CA PRO A 204 -16.83 11.75 3.74
C PRO A 204 -18.25 12.20 4.11
N GLU A 205 -18.85 13.10 3.32
CA GLU A 205 -20.24 13.53 3.53
C GLU A 205 -21.22 12.39 3.23
N PHE A 206 -20.89 11.58 2.21
CA PHE A 206 -21.65 10.40 1.80
C PHE A 206 -20.89 9.11 2.11
N PRO A 207 -21.58 8.03 2.49
CA PRO A 207 -20.93 6.77 2.76
C PRO A 207 -20.21 6.25 1.50
N PRO A 208 -19.02 5.60 1.64
CA PRO A 208 -18.50 4.75 0.58
C PRO A 208 -19.46 3.58 0.33
N TYR A 209 -19.34 2.91 -0.82
CA TYR A 209 -20.14 1.74 -1.17
C TYR A 209 -20.12 0.64 -0.11
#